data_AF-A0A1I5JYE6-F1
#
_entry.id   AF-A0A1I5JYE6-F1
#
_cell.length_a   1.000
_cell.length_b   1.000
_cell.length_c   1.000
_cell.angle_alpha   90.00
_cell.angle_beta   90.00
_cell.angle_gamma   90.00
#
_symmetry.space_group_name_H-M   'P 1'
#
loop_
_entity.id
_entity.type
_entity.pdbx_description
1 polymer ?
#
loop_
_entity_poly.entity_id
_entity_poly.type
_entity_poly.pdbx_seq_one_letter_code
_entity_poly.pdbx_strand_id
1 'polypeptide(L)'
;MKNASKRLISEADLLLPTLKLLNGEKDGFLSTSDLIVQLEKEMHPIGHDLEILEGRKDSHFSQKVRNMVSHKESPNNIINLGFAEYDEERKGLVITDAGRAKIQE
;
A
#
# COMPACT_ATOMS: atom_id res chain seq x y z
N MET A 1 5.52 23.53 -18.34
CA MET A 1 5.88 22.53 -17.31
C MET A 1 4.87 22.69 -16.18
N LYS A 2 4.00 21.70 -15.93
CA LYS A 2 2.94 21.83 -14.92
C LYS A 2 3.57 21.72 -13.54
N ASN A 3 3.52 22.80 -12.75
CA ASN A 3 3.78 22.78 -11.32
C ASN A 3 2.74 21.89 -10.65
N ALA A 4 3.05 20.61 -10.46
CA ALA A 4 2.33 19.78 -9.51
C ALA A 4 2.84 20.18 -8.12
N SER A 5 1.99 20.85 -7.34
CA SER A 5 2.25 21.05 -5.91
C SER A 5 2.57 19.69 -5.29
N LYS A 6 3.74 19.59 -4.66
CA LYS A 6 4.32 18.36 -4.09
C LYS A 6 3.42 17.85 -2.95
N ARG A 7 2.43 17.02 -3.26
CA ARG A 7 1.48 16.49 -2.27
C ARG A 7 2.06 15.23 -1.63
N LEU A 8 2.01 15.16 -0.30
CA LEU A 8 2.37 13.96 0.46
C LEU A 8 1.39 12.83 0.13
N ILE A 9 1.92 11.62 0.03
CA ILE A 9 1.13 10.42 -0.22
C ILE A 9 0.28 10.13 1.02
N SER A 10 -1.02 9.90 0.85
CA SER A 10 -1.92 9.44 1.92
C SER A 10 -2.18 7.94 1.79
N GLU A 11 -2.71 7.31 2.85
CA GLU A 11 -3.06 5.88 2.80
C GLU A 11 -4.10 5.57 1.70
N ALA A 12 -5.02 6.50 1.42
CA ALA A 12 -5.99 6.35 0.34
C ALA A 12 -5.32 6.30 -1.05
N ASP A 13 -4.21 7.03 -1.22
CA ASP A 13 -3.44 7.02 -2.47
C ASP A 13 -2.72 5.66 -2.69
N LEU A 14 -2.53 4.86 -1.64
CA LEU A 14 -1.90 3.52 -1.72
C LEU A 14 -2.85 2.44 -2.25
N LEU A 15 -4.18 2.64 -2.17
CA LEU A 15 -5.16 1.57 -2.41
C LEU A 15 -5.06 1.00 -3.82
N LEU A 16 -5.17 1.85 -4.86
CA LEU A 16 -5.16 1.39 -6.24
C LEU A 16 -3.78 0.84 -6.67
N PRO A 17 -2.64 1.49 -6.33
CA PRO A 17 -1.31 0.91 -6.56
C PRO A 17 -1.13 -0.46 -5.91
N THR A 18 -1.58 -0.62 -4.66
CA THR A 18 -1.50 -1.91 -3.94
C THR A 18 -2.27 -3.01 -4.67
N LEU A 19 -3.51 -2.75 -5.09
CA LEU A 19 -4.30 -3.73 -5.83
C LEU A 19 -3.66 -4.12 -7.17
N LYS A 20 -3.09 -3.14 -7.89
CA LYS A 20 -2.39 -3.41 -9.16
C LYS A 20 -1.15 -4.27 -8.96
N LEU A 21 -0.34 -3.98 -7.95
CA LEU A 21 0.85 -4.77 -7.62
C LEU A 21 0.46 -6.21 -7.25
N LEU A 22 -0.50 -6.38 -6.33
CA LEU A 22 -0.99 -7.71 -5.94
C LEU A 22 -1.54 -8.47 -7.16
N ASN A 23 -2.35 -7.84 -8.02
CA ASN A 23 -2.89 -8.50 -9.21
C ASN A 23 -1.81 -8.88 -10.25
N GLY A 24 -0.66 -8.22 -10.24
CA GLY A 24 0.48 -8.55 -11.09
C GLY A 24 1.28 -9.76 -10.62
N GLU A 25 1.16 -10.14 -9.35
CA GLU A 25 1.83 -11.31 -8.79
C GLU A 25 1.08 -12.60 -9.14
N LYS A 26 1.84 -13.69 -9.37
CA LYS A 26 1.30 -14.97 -9.86
C LYS A 26 0.20 -15.55 -8.98
N ASP A 27 0.31 -15.38 -7.67
CA ASP A 27 -0.62 -15.86 -6.65
C ASP A 27 -1.38 -14.74 -5.95
N GLY A 28 -1.30 -13.50 -6.48
CA GLY A 28 -2.01 -12.37 -5.91
C GLY A 28 -1.42 -11.86 -4.60
N PHE A 29 -0.23 -12.30 -4.19
CA PHE A 29 0.32 -12.11 -2.85
C PHE A 29 1.58 -11.24 -2.83
N LEU A 30 1.69 -10.37 -1.82
CA LEU A 30 2.95 -9.73 -1.45
C LEU A 30 3.13 -9.71 0.06
N SER A 31 4.35 -10.02 0.51
CA SER A 31 4.76 -9.78 1.89
C SER A 31 4.70 -8.28 2.20
N THR A 32 4.55 -7.90 3.47
CA THR A 32 4.55 -6.47 3.86
C THR A 32 5.83 -5.77 3.44
N SER A 33 6.98 -6.46 3.52
CA SER A 33 8.28 -5.91 3.13
C SER A 33 8.40 -5.69 1.63
N ASP A 34 7.95 -6.65 0.82
CA ASP A 34 7.96 -6.52 -0.63
C ASP A 34 6.99 -5.44 -1.09
N LEU A 35 5.82 -5.35 -0.44
CA LEU A 35 4.83 -4.32 -0.72
C LEU A 35 5.41 -2.91 -0.51
N ILE A 36 6.16 -2.68 0.57
CA ILE A 36 6.86 -1.40 0.80
C ILE A 36 7.81 -1.10 -0.36
N VAL A 37 8.69 -2.04 -0.71
CA VAL A 37 9.70 -1.84 -1.76
C VAL A 37 9.07 -1.59 -3.13
N GLN A 38 8.01 -2.34 -3.48
CA GLN A 38 7.33 -2.18 -4.76
C GLN A 38 6.54 -0.87 -4.82
N LEU A 39 5.84 -0.48 -3.74
CA LEU A 39 5.12 0.79 -3.69
C LEU A 39 6.07 2.00 -3.70
N GLU A 40 7.25 1.91 -3.08
CA GLU A 40 8.27 2.96 -3.19
C GLU A 40 8.72 3.16 -4.63
N LYS A 41 8.94 2.06 -5.36
CA LYS A 41 9.33 2.11 -6.79
C LYS A 41 8.21 2.63 -7.68
N GLU A 42 6.96 2.25 -7.42
CA GLU A 42 5.83 2.66 -8.25
C GLU A 42 5.46 4.14 -8.00
N MET A 43 5.36 4.53 -6.73
CA MET A 43 4.82 5.84 -6.36
C MET A 43 5.87 6.95 -6.27
N HIS A 44 7.16 6.58 -6.26
CA HIS A 44 8.28 7.53 -6.20
C HIS A 44 8.11 8.59 -5.10
N PRO A 45 7.98 8.19 -3.82
CA PRO A 45 7.84 9.14 -2.71
C PRO A 45 9.04 10.10 -2.65
N ILE A 46 8.80 11.33 -2.21
CA ILE A 46 9.79 12.41 -2.20
C ILE A 46 9.61 13.34 -1.00
N GLY A 47 10.69 14.01 -0.58
CA GLY A 47 10.63 14.95 0.54
C GLY A 47 10.26 14.24 1.84
N HIS A 48 9.28 14.78 2.58
CA HIS A 48 8.88 14.27 3.89
C HIS A 48 8.45 12.80 3.88
N ASP A 49 7.93 12.27 2.76
CA ASP A 49 7.63 10.84 2.65
C ASP A 49 8.87 9.94 2.82
N LEU A 50 10.07 10.44 2.50
CA LEU A 50 11.35 9.72 2.65
C LEU A 50 12.03 9.97 4.01
N GLU A 51 11.53 10.91 4.81
CA GLU A 51 12.12 11.20 6.12
C GLU A 51 11.88 10.01 7.06
N ILE A 52 12.91 9.67 7.85
CA ILE A 52 12.83 8.59 8.84
C ILE A 52 12.12 9.12 10.08
N LEU A 53 11.14 8.34 10.56
CA LEU A 53 10.41 8.65 11.78
C LEU A 53 11.32 8.54 13.01
N GLU A 54 11.22 9.51 13.92
CA GLU A 54 12.00 9.53 15.15
C GLU A 54 11.77 8.24 15.97
N GLY A 55 12.86 7.57 16.35
CA GLY A 55 12.80 6.32 17.11
C GLY A 55 12.35 5.08 16.30
N ARG A 56 12.23 5.19 14.98
CA ARG A 56 11.84 4.10 14.08
C ARG A 56 12.90 3.87 13.01
N LYS A 57 12.79 2.73 12.32
CA LYS A 57 13.55 2.45 11.08
C LYS A 57 12.76 2.74 9.81
N ASP A 58 11.48 3.06 9.95
CA ASP A 58 10.55 3.33 8.86
C ASP A 58 10.63 4.79 8.42
N SER A 59 10.46 5.01 7.12
CA SER A 59 10.16 6.34 6.59
C SER A 59 8.68 6.68 6.83
N HIS A 60 8.30 7.95 6.68
CA HIS A 60 6.89 8.34 6.69
C HIS A 60 6.08 7.56 5.64
N PHE A 61 6.66 7.25 4.48
CA PHE A 61 6.03 6.42 3.46
C PHE A 61 5.87 4.97 3.90
N SER A 62 6.96 4.31 4.33
CA SER A 62 6.89 2.89 4.71
C SER A 62 5.96 2.69 5.90
N GLN A 63 5.86 3.67 6.80
CA GLN A 63 4.91 3.65 7.91
C GLN A 63 3.45 3.70 7.43
N LYS A 64 3.11 4.47 6.38
CA LYS A 64 1.76 4.48 5.80
C LYS A 64 1.40 3.13 5.20
N VAL A 65 2.35 2.49 4.50
CA VAL A 65 2.15 1.13 3.96
C VAL A 65 1.89 0.13 5.11
N ARG A 66 2.66 0.22 6.20
CA ARG A 66 2.43 -0.62 7.39
C ARG A 66 1.06 -0.37 8.03
N ASN A 67 0.66 0.90 8.18
CA ASN A 67 -0.64 1.24 8.73
C ASN A 67 -1.78 0.66 7.88
N MET A 68 -1.69 0.76 6.55
CA MET A 68 -2.65 0.16 5.63
C MET A 68 -2.76 -1.36 5.82
N VAL A 69 -1.66 -2.06 6.13
CA VAL A 69 -1.71 -3.51 6.39
C VAL A 69 -2.26 -3.83 7.80
N SER A 70 -1.93 -3.02 8.81
CA SER A 70 -2.23 -3.33 10.21
C SER A 70 -3.57 -2.76 10.73
N HIS A 71 -4.06 -1.63 10.20
CA HIS A 71 -5.28 -0.97 10.67
C HIS A 71 -6.53 -1.48 9.94
N LYS A 72 -6.74 -2.81 9.98
CA LYS A 72 -7.74 -3.56 9.20
C LYS A 72 -9.19 -3.13 9.47
N GLU A 73 -9.47 -2.49 10.60
CA GLU A 73 -10.82 -2.04 10.99
C GLU A 73 -11.17 -0.63 10.50
N SER A 74 -10.22 0.10 9.89
CA SER A 74 -10.52 1.45 9.41
C SER A 74 -11.50 1.38 8.22
N PRO A 75 -12.57 2.19 8.17
CA PRO A 75 -13.62 2.07 7.13
C PRO A 75 -13.13 2.16 5.68
N ASN A 76 -12.00 2.82 5.44
CA ASN A 76 -11.40 2.97 4.11
C ASN A 76 -10.19 2.06 3.89
N ASN A 77 -9.94 1.12 4.79
CA ASN A 77 -8.84 0.18 4.68
C ASN A 77 -9.11 -0.87 3.60
N ILE A 78 -8.08 -1.25 2.85
CA ILE A 78 -8.16 -2.23 1.76
C ILE A 78 -8.75 -3.58 2.20
N ILE A 79 -8.52 -4.00 3.45
CA ILE A 79 -9.07 -5.22 4.03
C ILE A 79 -10.51 -5.02 4.48
N ASN A 80 -10.82 -3.90 5.14
CA ASN A 80 -12.20 -3.59 5.56
C ASN A 80 -13.16 -3.49 4.38
N LEU A 81 -12.67 -2.92 3.27
CA LEU A 81 -13.39 -2.82 2.00
C LEU A 81 -13.52 -4.18 1.26
N GLY A 82 -12.88 -5.25 1.76
CA GLY A 82 -12.92 -6.58 1.17
C GLY A 82 -12.10 -6.74 -0.11
N PHE A 83 -11.20 -5.80 -0.42
CA PHE A 83 -10.38 -5.84 -1.64
C PHE A 83 -9.10 -6.67 -1.49
N ALA A 84 -8.64 -6.86 -0.26
CA ALA A 84 -7.52 -7.73 0.05
C ALA A 84 -7.76 -8.44 1.38
N GLU A 85 -7.07 -9.56 1.59
CA GLU A 85 -7.04 -10.28 2.86
C GLU A 85 -5.60 -10.30 3.39
N TYR A 86 -5.47 -10.33 4.71
CA TYR A 86 -4.15 -10.53 5.32
C TYR A 86 -3.85 -12.00 5.50
N ASP A 87 -2.79 -12.47 4.85
CA ASP A 87 -2.27 -13.82 5.01
C ASP A 87 -1.36 -13.87 6.24
N GLU A 88 -1.86 -14.48 7.32
CA GLU A 88 -1.13 -14.61 8.58
C GLU A 88 0.07 -15.55 8.49
N GLU A 89 0.10 -16.50 7.57
CA GLU A 89 1.22 -17.44 7.43
C GLU A 89 2.37 -16.76 6.70
N ARG A 90 2.07 -16.11 5.57
CA ARG A 90 3.06 -15.46 4.71
C ARG A 90 3.31 -14.00 5.08
N LYS A 91 2.57 -13.45 6.06
CA LYS A 91 2.71 -12.10 6.63
C LYS A 91 2.59 -10.98 5.60
N GLY A 92 1.51 -11.02 4.83
CA GLY A 92 1.29 -10.11 3.70
C GLY A 92 -0.16 -9.97 3.27
N LEU A 93 -0.37 -9.34 2.12
CA LEU A 93 -1.70 -9.17 1.54
C LEU A 93 -1.90 -10.13 0.36
N VAL A 94 -3.13 -10.60 0.20
CA VAL A 94 -3.62 -11.33 -0.97
C VAL A 94 -4.81 -10.57 -1.54
N ILE A 95 -4.80 -10.30 -2.85
CA ILE A 95 -5.94 -9.64 -3.50
C ILE A 95 -7.14 -10.59 -3.65
N THR A 96 -8.34 -10.09 -3.35
CA THR A 96 -9.61 -10.80 -3.54
C THR A 96 -10.19 -10.56 -4.93
N ASP A 97 -11.22 -11.31 -5.30
CA ASP A 97 -11.95 -11.07 -6.56
C ASP A 97 -12.60 -9.67 -6.59
N ALA A 98 -13.10 -9.19 -5.45
CA ALA A 98 -13.62 -7.82 -5.33
C ALA A 98 -12.51 -6.78 -5.57
N GLY A 99 -11.30 -7.04 -5.07
CA GLY A 99 -10.14 -6.20 -5.35
C GLY A 99 -9.76 -6.19 -6.83
N ARG A 100 -9.83 -7.34 -7.52
CA ARG A 100 -9.58 -7.41 -8.97
C ARG A 100 -10.62 -6.64 -9.77
N ALA A 101 -11.90 -6.77 -9.39
CA ALA A 101 -12.99 -6.02 -10.01
C ALA A 101 -12.78 -4.51 -9.84
N LYS A 102 -12.34 -4.07 -8.66
CA LYS A 102 -12.09 -2.65 -8.37
C LYS A 102 -11.04 -2.00 -9.28
N ILE A 103 -10.10 -2.76 -9.83
CA ILE A 103 -9.07 -2.24 -10.75
C ILE A 103 -9.67 -1.89 -12.12
N GLN A 104 -10.78 -2.51 -12.51
CA GLN A 104 -11.41 -2.38 -13.82
C GLN A 104 -12.50 -1.29 -13.89
N GLU A 105 -12.85 -0.68 -12.76
CA GLU A 105 -13.77 0.47 -12.66
C GLU A 105 -13.13 1.78 -13.14
#